data_AF-A0A7X0U8I6-F1
#
_entry.id   AF-A0A7X0U8I6-F1
#
_cell.length_a   1.000
_cell.length_b   1.000
_cell.length_c   1.000
_cell.angle_alpha   90.00
_cell.angle_beta   90.00
_cell.angle_gamma   90.00
#
_symmetry.space_group_name_H-M   'P 1'
#
loop_
_entity.id
_entity.type
_entity.pdbx_description
1 polymer ?
#
loop_
_entity_poly.entity_id
_entity_poly.type
_entity_poly.pdbx_seq_one_letter_code
_entity_poly.pdbx_strand_id
1 'polypeptide(L)'
;MPGTPPVSFAGALGHDMADKRIAILREIGAGGSISQAARAVGVSYKAAWQALDTLTNLAGTPLVDRAVGGAGGGGAQLTEAGHQLLAAADAMAQARSAVLARWEGRAGPAAARLAVRTSMRNQWPCTVQRLEPLGQIVRVHLGQGDGGAAAFLSARITLESVELLGLAPGLAVQALCKATAVRVERAGKDLPPAVPGTCRLPARAVRVVRGESGDEVSAELDGGIQMVGFAAPDSGLRAGSRVLLVVEDNAVVIALAQG
;
A
#
# COMPACT_ATOMS: atom_id res chain seq x y z
N MET A 1 -37.05 -11.47 -4.62
CA MET A 1 -35.70 -12.04 -4.48
C MET A 1 -34.69 -10.99 -4.91
N PRO A 2 -33.90 -10.38 -4.02
CA PRO A 2 -32.77 -9.57 -4.46
C PRO A 2 -31.74 -10.52 -5.10
N GLY A 3 -31.41 -10.30 -6.37
CA GLY A 3 -30.45 -11.11 -7.10
C GLY A 3 -29.06 -11.00 -6.47
N THR A 4 -28.34 -12.12 -6.39
CA THR A 4 -26.95 -12.14 -5.96
C THR A 4 -26.13 -11.24 -6.89
N PRO A 5 -25.42 -10.22 -6.37
CA PRO A 5 -24.64 -9.33 -7.22
C PRO A 5 -23.54 -10.12 -7.96
N PRO A 6 -23.16 -9.71 -9.19
CA PRO A 6 -22.09 -10.36 -9.93
C PRO A 6 -20.76 -10.24 -9.19
N VAL A 7 -20.03 -11.36 -9.06
CA VAL A 7 -18.74 -11.43 -8.37
C VAL A 7 -17.69 -10.60 -9.11
N SER A 8 -16.98 -9.72 -8.39
CA SER A 8 -15.97 -8.81 -8.97
C SER A 8 -14.55 -9.28 -8.64
N PHE A 9 -13.93 -10.05 -9.52
CA PHE A 9 -12.57 -10.56 -9.31
C PHE A 9 -11.47 -9.52 -9.58
N ALA A 10 -11.76 -8.45 -10.32
CA ALA A 10 -10.75 -7.47 -10.75
C ALA A 10 -10.02 -6.79 -9.57
N GLY A 11 -10.72 -6.55 -8.45
CA GLY A 11 -10.13 -5.94 -7.26
C GLY A 11 -9.20 -6.88 -6.47
N ALA A 12 -9.46 -8.19 -6.50
CA ALA A 12 -8.69 -9.18 -5.75
C ALA A 12 -7.40 -9.61 -6.46
N LEU A 13 -7.33 -9.47 -7.79
CA LEU A 13 -6.24 -9.99 -8.63
C LEU A 13 -5.14 -8.94 -8.96
N GLY A 14 -5.22 -7.75 -8.35
CA GLY A 14 -4.41 -6.59 -8.72
C GLY A 14 -2.93 -6.60 -8.31
N HIS A 15 -2.50 -7.51 -7.42
CA HIS A 15 -1.19 -7.42 -6.75
C HIS A 15 -0.36 -8.71 -6.84
N ASP A 16 0.96 -8.52 -6.97
CA ASP A 16 1.99 -9.51 -7.32
C ASP A 16 2.47 -10.37 -6.12
N MET A 17 3.34 -11.35 -6.41
CA MET A 17 3.99 -12.41 -5.61
C MET A 17 4.33 -12.14 -4.13
N ALA A 18 4.46 -10.89 -3.70
CA ALA A 18 4.68 -10.55 -2.28
C ALA A 18 3.38 -10.53 -1.46
N ASP A 19 2.22 -10.35 -2.11
CA ASP A 19 0.92 -10.39 -1.45
C ASP A 19 0.54 -11.84 -1.09
N LYS A 20 0.62 -12.14 0.20
CA LYS A 20 0.38 -13.48 0.74
C LYS A 20 -1.11 -13.85 0.81
N ARG A 21 -2.05 -12.94 0.52
CA ARG A 21 -3.49 -13.20 0.68
C ARG A 21 -4.00 -14.36 -0.18
N ILE A 22 -3.62 -14.41 -1.45
CA ILE A 22 -4.03 -15.51 -2.35
C ILE A 22 -3.39 -16.84 -1.93
N ALA A 23 -2.14 -16.82 -1.46
CA ALA A 23 -1.48 -18.00 -0.92
C ALA A 23 -2.23 -18.56 0.30
N ILE A 24 -2.70 -17.70 1.20
CA ILE A 24 -3.51 -18.10 2.36
C ILE A 24 -4.80 -18.78 1.92
N LEU A 25 -5.51 -18.20 0.94
CA LEU A 25 -6.75 -18.80 0.41
C LEU A 25 -6.48 -20.18 -0.22
N ARG A 26 -5.37 -20.32 -0.95
CA ARG A 26 -4.95 -21.59 -1.56
C ARG A 26 -4.65 -22.66 -0.51
N GLU A 27 -3.91 -22.30 0.54
CA GLU A 27 -3.61 -23.21 1.65
C GLU A 27 -4.85 -23.60 2.44
N ILE A 28 -5.84 -22.71 2.58
CA ILE A 28 -7.14 -23.07 3.16
C ILE A 28 -7.83 -24.13 2.29
N GLY A 29 -7.83 -23.96 0.97
CA GLY A 29 -8.40 -24.95 0.05
C GLY A 29 -7.72 -26.32 0.11
N ALA A 30 -6.40 -26.34 0.28
CA ALA A 30 -5.63 -27.59 0.35
C ALA A 30 -5.72 -28.27 1.73
N GLY A 31 -5.62 -27.51 2.82
CA GLY A 31 -5.49 -28.04 4.18
C GLY A 31 -6.77 -28.01 5.02
N GLY A 32 -7.82 -27.33 4.57
CA GLY A 32 -9.10 -27.26 5.27
C GLY A 32 -9.07 -26.48 6.59
N SER A 33 -8.00 -25.72 6.86
CA SER A 33 -7.77 -25.05 8.15
C SER A 33 -7.04 -23.72 8.00
N ILE A 34 -7.63 -22.67 8.57
CA ILE A 34 -7.05 -21.31 8.56
C ILE A 34 -5.78 -21.25 9.40
N SER A 35 -5.73 -21.97 10.53
CA SER A 35 -4.55 -22.00 11.40
C SER A 35 -3.39 -22.80 10.78
N GLN A 36 -3.69 -23.80 9.95
CA GLN A 36 -2.69 -24.50 9.16
C GLN A 36 -2.18 -23.62 8.02
N ALA A 37 -3.09 -22.95 7.29
CA ALA A 37 -2.73 -22.03 6.22
C ALA A 37 -1.83 -20.88 6.69
N ALA A 38 -2.15 -20.26 7.84
CA ALA A 38 -1.32 -19.22 8.44
C ALA A 38 0.13 -19.70 8.67
N ARG A 39 0.30 -20.91 9.23
CA ARG A 39 1.62 -21.51 9.48
C ARG A 39 2.34 -21.85 8.17
N ALA A 40 1.64 -22.41 7.20
CA ALA A 40 2.21 -22.77 5.90
C ALA A 40 2.74 -21.56 5.13
N VAL A 41 2.00 -20.44 5.16
CA VAL A 41 2.37 -19.19 4.48
C VAL A 41 3.35 -18.32 5.30
N GLY A 42 3.58 -18.68 6.57
CA GLY A 42 4.48 -17.95 7.47
C GLY A 42 3.92 -16.57 7.86
N VAL A 43 2.65 -16.52 8.26
CA VAL A 43 1.98 -15.32 8.79
C VAL A 43 1.28 -15.63 10.10
N SER A 44 0.93 -14.61 10.87
CA SER A 44 0.12 -14.80 12.07
C SER A 44 -1.29 -15.31 11.72
N TYR A 45 -1.92 -16.02 12.64
CA TYR A 45 -3.32 -16.43 12.50
C TYR A 45 -4.26 -15.24 12.27
N LYS A 46 -3.96 -14.09 12.91
CA LYS A 46 -4.71 -12.84 12.74
C LYS A 46 -4.54 -12.27 11.33
N ALA A 47 -3.33 -12.29 10.75
CA ALA A 47 -3.11 -11.90 9.37
C ALA A 47 -3.86 -12.81 8.38
N ALA A 48 -3.92 -14.12 8.64
CA ALA A 48 -4.69 -15.05 7.81
C ALA A 48 -6.20 -14.73 7.80
N TRP A 49 -6.77 -14.36 8.95
CA TRP A 49 -8.14 -13.85 9.01
C TRP A 49 -8.32 -12.54 8.23
N GLN A 50 -7.44 -11.56 8.44
CA GLN A 50 -7.50 -10.30 7.70
C GLN A 50 -7.38 -10.50 6.18
N ALA A 51 -6.57 -11.46 5.73
CA ALA A 51 -6.47 -11.83 4.34
C ALA A 51 -7.82 -12.29 3.78
N LEU A 52 -8.48 -13.22 4.49
CA LEU A 52 -9.78 -13.75 4.10
C LEU A 52 -10.87 -12.67 4.08
N ASP A 53 -10.92 -11.82 5.11
CA ASP A 53 -11.88 -10.71 5.19
C ASP A 53 -11.66 -9.72 4.03
N THR A 54 -10.40 -9.39 3.74
CA THR A 54 -10.05 -8.49 2.63
C THR A 54 -10.49 -9.07 1.29
N LEU A 55 -10.14 -10.33 1.01
CA LEU A 55 -10.50 -10.99 -0.24
C LEU A 55 -12.02 -11.15 -0.38
N THR A 56 -12.72 -11.49 0.71
CA THR A 56 -14.19 -11.60 0.74
C THR A 56 -14.85 -10.26 0.40
N ASN A 57 -14.38 -9.16 1.00
CA ASN A 57 -14.88 -7.82 0.71
C ASN A 57 -14.62 -7.41 -0.74
N LEU A 58 -13.44 -7.72 -1.27
CA LEU A 58 -13.10 -7.42 -2.67
C LEU A 58 -13.93 -8.24 -3.66
N ALA A 59 -14.18 -9.52 -3.36
CA ALA A 59 -15.00 -10.40 -4.17
C ALA A 59 -16.50 -10.06 -4.09
N GLY A 60 -16.94 -9.42 -3.01
CA GLY A 60 -18.35 -9.12 -2.73
C GLY A 60 -19.18 -10.34 -2.30
N THR A 61 -18.53 -11.46 -2.00
CA THR A 61 -19.17 -12.72 -1.60
C THR A 61 -18.23 -13.57 -0.73
N PRO A 62 -18.74 -14.39 0.22
CA PRO A 62 -17.91 -15.29 1.01
C PRO A 62 -17.07 -16.25 0.14
N LEU A 63 -15.78 -16.35 0.47
CA LEU A 63 -14.84 -17.23 -0.23
C LEU A 63 -14.57 -18.55 0.50
N VAL A 64 -14.95 -18.62 1.76
CA VAL A 64 -14.76 -19.78 2.64
C VAL A 64 -16.02 -20.03 3.45
N ASP A 65 -16.54 -21.25 3.39
CA ASP A 65 -17.53 -21.76 4.32
C ASP A 65 -16.85 -22.30 5.58
N ARG A 66 -17.40 -21.93 6.73
CA ARG A 66 -16.96 -22.47 8.02
C ARG A 66 -17.87 -23.62 8.38
N ALA A 67 -17.32 -24.81 8.56
CA ALA A 67 -18.04 -25.87 9.25
C ALA A 67 -18.22 -25.43 10.71
N VAL A 68 -19.46 -25.39 11.20
CA VAL A 68 -19.75 -25.11 12.62
C VAL A 68 -19.11 -26.22 13.45
N GLY A 69 -18.12 -25.86 14.26
CA GLY A 69 -17.31 -26.83 15.00
C GLY A 69 -18.04 -27.46 16.19
N GLY A 70 -18.16 -28.79 16.17
CA GLY A 70 -18.20 -29.62 17.38
C GLY A 70 -16.79 -29.91 17.90
N ALA A 71 -16.66 -30.85 18.85
CA ALA A 71 -15.45 -31.11 19.67
C ALA A 71 -14.13 -31.42 18.91
N GLY A 72 -14.15 -31.56 17.57
CA GLY A 72 -12.97 -31.78 16.72
C GLY A 72 -12.46 -30.56 15.94
N GLY A 73 -13.08 -29.39 16.10
CA GLY A 73 -12.71 -28.15 15.39
C GLY A 73 -13.42 -28.00 14.04
N GLY A 74 -14.00 -26.83 13.81
CA GLY A 74 -14.66 -26.49 12.56
C GLY A 74 -13.65 -26.34 11.42
N GLY A 75 -13.79 -27.14 10.37
CA GLY A 75 -13.01 -27.00 9.14
C GLY A 75 -13.39 -25.75 8.35
N ALA A 76 -12.47 -25.30 7.50
CA ALA A 76 -12.69 -24.24 6.52
C ALA A 76 -12.67 -24.85 5.13
N GLN A 77 -13.72 -24.68 4.35
CA GLN A 77 -13.77 -25.15 2.96
C GLN A 77 -13.98 -23.97 2.03
N LEU A 78 -13.33 -23.97 0.87
CA LEU A 78 -13.55 -22.93 -0.13
C LEU A 78 -14.99 -23.03 -0.67
N THR A 79 -15.64 -21.88 -0.81
CA THR A 79 -16.88 -21.78 -1.57
C THR A 79 -16.57 -21.95 -3.07
N GLU A 80 -17.61 -22.11 -3.89
CA GLU A 80 -17.46 -22.05 -5.36
C GLU A 80 -16.78 -20.73 -5.80
N ALA A 81 -17.16 -19.60 -5.19
CA ALA A 81 -16.50 -18.31 -5.46
C ALA A 81 -15.03 -18.29 -5.05
N GLY A 82 -14.67 -18.97 -3.95
CA GLY A 82 -13.28 -19.18 -3.53
C GLY A 82 -12.45 -19.92 -4.58
N HIS A 83 -12.98 -21.02 -5.13
CA HIS A 83 -12.31 -21.77 -6.21
C HIS A 83 -12.17 -20.93 -7.49
N GLN A 84 -13.23 -20.22 -7.89
CA GLN A 84 -13.20 -19.34 -9.06
C GLN A 84 -12.17 -18.22 -8.92
N LEU A 85 -12.04 -17.62 -7.73
CA LEU A 85 -11.02 -16.60 -7.46
C LEU A 85 -9.61 -17.17 -7.62
N LEU A 86 -9.32 -18.37 -7.11
CA LEU A 86 -8.01 -19.01 -7.27
C LEU A 86 -7.69 -19.31 -8.74
N ALA A 87 -8.65 -19.86 -9.49
CA ALA A 87 -8.50 -20.11 -10.92
C ALA A 87 -8.23 -18.81 -11.70
N ALA A 88 -8.98 -17.73 -11.40
CA ALA A 88 -8.76 -16.43 -12.02
C ALA A 88 -7.41 -15.82 -11.65
N ALA A 89 -6.93 -16.02 -10.40
CA ALA A 89 -5.61 -15.59 -9.96
C ALA A 89 -4.49 -16.28 -10.74
N ASP A 90 -4.61 -17.59 -10.95
CA ASP A 90 -3.63 -18.37 -11.72
C ASP A 90 -3.59 -17.91 -13.19
N ALA A 91 -4.76 -17.70 -13.81
CA ALA A 91 -4.83 -17.18 -15.17
C ALA A 91 -4.22 -15.78 -15.30
N MET A 92 -4.47 -14.90 -14.31
CA MET A 92 -3.92 -13.54 -14.31
C MET A 92 -2.40 -13.54 -14.12
N ALA A 93 -1.87 -14.38 -13.23
CA ALA A 93 -0.44 -14.51 -13.01
C ALA A 93 0.27 -15.00 -14.27
N GLN A 94 -0.30 -16.00 -14.96
CA GLN A 94 0.21 -16.50 -16.24
C GLN A 94 0.20 -15.42 -17.33
N ALA A 95 -0.94 -14.72 -17.50
CA ALA A 95 -1.07 -13.64 -18.48
C ALA A 95 -0.07 -12.50 -18.20
N ARG A 96 0.09 -12.10 -16.93
CA ARG A 96 1.05 -11.08 -16.51
C ARG A 96 2.48 -11.49 -16.83
N SER A 97 2.87 -12.71 -16.45
CA SER A 97 4.21 -13.25 -16.72
C SER A 97 4.50 -13.26 -18.23
N ALA A 98 3.55 -13.71 -19.05
CA ALA A 98 3.69 -13.71 -20.50
C ALA A 98 3.83 -12.29 -21.09
N VAL A 99 3.09 -11.31 -20.56
CA VAL A 99 3.24 -9.91 -20.95
C VAL A 99 4.62 -9.40 -20.52
N LEU A 100 5.01 -9.52 -19.25
CA LEU A 100 6.30 -9.02 -18.77
C LEU A 100 7.46 -9.62 -19.58
N ALA A 101 7.46 -10.93 -19.82
CA ALA A 101 8.46 -11.61 -20.66
C ALA A 101 8.55 -11.03 -22.08
N ARG A 102 7.42 -10.61 -22.67
CA ARG A 102 7.39 -9.96 -23.99
C ARG A 102 7.99 -8.54 -23.98
N TRP A 103 7.94 -7.86 -22.84
CA TRP A 103 8.36 -6.47 -22.68
C TRP A 103 9.69 -6.32 -21.92
N GLU A 104 10.32 -7.43 -21.53
CA GLU A 104 11.69 -7.46 -21.00
C GLU A 104 12.62 -6.65 -21.92
N GLY A 105 13.19 -5.58 -21.38
CA GLY A 105 14.08 -4.65 -22.09
C GLY A 105 13.42 -3.45 -22.79
N ARG A 106 12.09 -3.31 -22.81
CA ARG A 106 11.39 -2.20 -23.52
C ARG A 106 10.38 -1.41 -22.68
N ALA A 107 9.83 -2.00 -21.63
CA ALA A 107 8.98 -1.29 -20.66
C ALA A 107 9.79 -1.01 -19.40
N GLY A 108 10.08 0.25 -19.12
CA GLY A 108 10.70 0.64 -17.85
C GLY A 108 9.74 0.45 -16.67
N PRO A 109 10.22 0.63 -15.41
CA PRO A 109 9.45 0.45 -14.16
C PRO A 109 8.17 1.29 -14.04
N ALA A 110 7.90 2.20 -14.99
CA ALA A 110 6.79 3.12 -14.98
C ALA A 110 5.44 2.48 -15.36
N ALA A 111 5.42 1.47 -16.24
CA ALA A 111 4.18 0.84 -16.71
C ALA A 111 3.45 0.09 -15.57
N ALA A 112 4.23 -0.53 -14.69
CA ALA A 112 3.79 -1.30 -13.54
C ALA A 112 3.12 -0.41 -12.45
N ARG A 113 3.47 0.88 -12.40
CA ARG A 113 3.00 1.86 -11.39
C ARG A 113 1.64 2.49 -11.69
N LEU A 114 1.04 2.16 -12.84
CA LEU A 114 -0.28 2.67 -13.27
C LEU A 114 -1.43 1.69 -12.94
N ALA A 115 -1.13 0.56 -12.28
CA ALA A 115 -2.10 -0.53 -12.09
C ALA A 115 -3.30 -0.17 -11.21
N VAL A 116 -3.16 0.80 -10.29
CA VAL A 116 -4.27 1.25 -9.43
C VAL A 116 -4.44 2.76 -9.54
N ARG A 117 -5.61 3.20 -10.01
CA ARG A 117 -6.00 4.61 -9.98
C ARG A 117 -6.59 4.92 -8.60
N THR A 118 -6.01 5.90 -7.90
CA THR A 118 -6.46 6.31 -6.57
C THR A 118 -6.64 7.82 -6.51
N SER A 119 -7.39 8.31 -5.51
CA SER A 119 -7.47 9.75 -5.20
C SER A 119 -6.25 10.28 -4.42
N MET A 120 -5.32 9.40 -4.02
CA MET A 120 -4.06 9.79 -3.41
C MET A 120 -3.16 10.36 -4.49
N ARG A 121 -3.17 11.70 -4.65
CA ARG A 121 -2.39 12.41 -5.69
C ARG A 121 -0.88 12.35 -5.47
N ASN A 122 -0.46 12.01 -4.26
CA ASN A 122 0.92 11.87 -3.86
C ASN A 122 1.29 10.39 -3.95
N GLN A 123 2.06 10.03 -4.97
CA GLN A 123 2.46 8.64 -5.21
C GLN A 123 3.90 8.59 -5.71
N TRP A 124 4.78 7.90 -4.97
CA TRP A 124 6.20 7.88 -5.29
C TRP A 124 6.80 6.50 -5.09
N PRO A 125 7.73 6.08 -5.98
CA PRO A 125 8.50 4.87 -5.76
C PRO A 125 9.46 5.07 -4.58
N CYS A 126 9.58 4.06 -3.74
CA CYS A 126 10.54 4.03 -2.65
C CYS A 126 10.93 2.59 -2.32
N THR A 127 11.94 2.43 -1.48
CA THR A 127 12.40 1.14 -0.98
C THR A 127 12.23 1.11 0.52
N VAL A 128 11.76 -0.01 1.06
CA VAL A 128 11.73 -0.25 2.51
C VAL A 128 13.16 -0.26 3.02
N GLN A 129 13.50 0.66 3.93
CA GLN A 129 14.85 0.75 4.50
C GLN A 129 14.93 0.01 5.82
N ARG A 130 13.93 0.20 6.68
CA ARG A 130 13.88 -0.37 8.02
C ARG A 130 12.46 -0.56 8.49
N LEU A 131 12.24 -1.61 9.27
CA LEU A 131 10.99 -1.87 9.99
C LEU A 131 11.27 -1.67 11.48
N GLU A 132 10.47 -0.84 12.14
CA GLU A 132 10.55 -0.56 13.56
C GLU A 132 9.26 -1.04 14.25
N PRO A 133 9.29 -2.22 14.90
CA PRO A 133 8.13 -2.74 15.62
C PRO A 133 7.81 -1.90 16.86
N LEU A 134 6.53 -1.55 17.01
CA LEU A 134 5.95 -0.76 18.09
C LEU A 134 4.72 -1.50 18.66
N GLY A 135 4.91 -2.76 19.05
CA GLY A 135 3.82 -3.66 19.45
C GLY A 135 3.05 -4.17 18.23
N GLN A 136 1.74 -3.92 18.17
CA GLN A 136 0.88 -4.36 17.04
C GLN A 136 0.94 -3.43 15.82
N ILE A 137 1.76 -2.39 15.92
CA ILE A 137 2.01 -1.40 14.88
C ILE A 137 3.47 -1.48 14.50
N VAL A 138 3.77 -1.25 13.23
CA VAL A 138 5.13 -1.16 12.71
C VAL A 138 5.28 0.18 12.02
N ARG A 139 6.35 0.91 12.38
CA ARG A 139 6.79 2.06 11.61
C ARG A 139 7.75 1.58 10.53
N VAL A 140 7.34 1.74 9.29
CA VAL A 140 8.13 1.42 8.10
C VAL A 140 8.86 2.68 7.66
N HIS A 141 10.19 2.63 7.65
CA HIS A 141 11.04 3.72 7.17
C HIS A 141 11.30 3.52 5.67
N LEU A 142 11.04 4.55 4.88
CA LEU A 142 11.05 4.51 3.42
C LEU A 142 12.13 5.46 2.87
N GLY A 143 12.93 4.96 1.94
CA GLY A 143 14.02 5.70 1.30
C GLY A 143 13.88 5.74 -0.22
N GLN A 144 14.59 6.68 -0.85
CA GLN A 144 14.63 6.81 -2.31
C GLN A 144 15.89 6.13 -2.86
N GLY A 145 15.72 5.11 -3.69
CA GLY A 145 16.81 4.39 -4.38
C GLY A 145 17.66 3.48 -3.48
N ASP A 146 18.64 2.81 -4.11
CA ASP A 146 19.46 1.75 -3.51
C ASP A 146 20.67 2.29 -2.71
N GLY A 147 20.84 3.62 -2.63
CA GLY A 147 22.04 4.26 -2.13
C GLY A 147 21.80 5.28 -1.01
N GLY A 148 21.81 4.82 0.24
CA GLY A 148 22.32 5.55 1.42
C GLY A 148 21.71 6.89 1.84
N ALA A 149 20.76 7.48 1.10
CA ALA A 149 20.06 8.67 1.55
C ALA A 149 19.14 8.33 2.75
N ALA A 150 19.19 9.16 3.79
CA ALA A 150 18.37 9.01 4.98
C ALA A 150 16.89 8.82 4.61
N ALA A 151 16.18 7.97 5.35
CA ALA A 151 14.75 7.75 5.15
C ALA A 151 14.01 9.10 5.16
N PHE A 152 13.32 9.41 4.06
CA PHE A 152 12.63 10.69 3.92
C PHE A 152 11.16 10.58 4.36
N LEU A 153 10.61 9.36 4.38
CA LEU A 153 9.24 9.08 4.80
C LEU A 153 9.17 7.93 5.78
N SER A 154 8.12 7.94 6.59
CA SER A 154 7.73 6.79 7.38
C SER A 154 6.23 6.55 7.25
N ALA A 155 5.85 5.28 7.28
CA ALA A 155 4.46 4.85 7.29
C ALA A 155 4.19 4.05 8.57
N ARG A 156 3.07 4.33 9.23
CA ARG A 156 2.63 3.59 10.42
C ARG A 156 1.50 2.64 10.04
N ILE A 157 1.82 1.35 9.96
CA ILE A 157 0.89 0.30 9.54
C ILE A 157 0.81 -0.81 10.57
N THR A 158 -0.14 -1.73 10.42
CA THR A 158 -0.28 -2.87 11.34
C THR A 158 0.77 -3.95 11.06
N LEU A 159 1.09 -4.75 12.06
CA LEU A 159 1.97 -5.91 11.89
C LEU A 159 1.44 -6.86 10.82
N GLU A 160 0.13 -7.09 10.76
CA GLU A 160 -0.49 -7.95 9.76
C GLU A 160 -0.30 -7.39 8.34
N SER A 161 -0.31 -6.07 8.18
CA SER A 161 -0.04 -5.44 6.88
C SER A 161 1.40 -5.70 6.42
N VAL A 162 2.37 -5.66 7.34
CA VAL A 162 3.77 -6.03 7.06
C VAL A 162 3.85 -7.50 6.65
N GLU A 163 3.21 -8.40 7.40
CA GLU A 163 3.20 -9.84 7.15
C GLU A 163 2.57 -10.19 5.80
N LEU A 164 1.39 -9.62 5.51
CA LEU A 164 0.61 -9.91 4.30
C LEU A 164 1.26 -9.34 3.04
N LEU A 165 1.90 -8.17 3.12
CA LEU A 165 2.61 -7.57 1.99
C LEU A 165 4.05 -8.08 1.87
N GLY A 166 4.51 -8.94 2.79
CA GLY A 166 5.88 -9.44 2.78
C GLY A 166 6.94 -8.35 2.89
N LEU A 167 6.65 -7.25 3.59
CA LEU A 167 7.57 -6.11 3.64
C LEU A 167 8.87 -6.51 4.36
N ALA A 168 10.00 -6.22 3.71
CA ALA A 168 11.34 -6.43 4.23
C ALA A 168 12.27 -5.32 3.71
N PRO A 169 13.36 -5.00 4.44
CA PRO A 169 14.38 -4.09 3.92
C PRO A 169 14.84 -4.48 2.50
N GLY A 170 14.98 -3.49 1.62
CA GLY A 170 15.31 -3.68 0.20
C GLY A 170 14.09 -3.91 -0.72
N LEU A 171 12.89 -4.13 -0.18
CA LEU A 171 11.70 -4.31 -1.02
C LEU A 171 11.28 -2.98 -1.67
N ALA A 172 11.16 -2.98 -3.00
CA ALA A 172 10.62 -1.86 -3.76
C ALA A 172 9.09 -1.77 -3.56
N VAL A 173 8.63 -0.58 -3.19
CA VAL A 173 7.23 -0.28 -2.89
C VAL A 173 6.86 1.10 -3.45
N GLN A 174 5.58 1.43 -3.38
CA GLN A 174 5.05 2.75 -3.68
C GLN A 174 4.44 3.34 -2.41
N ALA A 175 4.92 4.50 -2.01
CA ALA A 175 4.31 5.30 -0.96
C ALA A 175 3.18 6.15 -1.57
N LEU A 176 2.06 6.21 -0.87
CA LEU A 176 0.85 6.89 -1.29
C LEU A 176 0.34 7.77 -0.15
N CYS A 177 -0.10 9.00 -0.41
CA CYS A 177 -0.89 9.75 0.56
C CYS A 177 -1.90 10.69 -0.11
N LYS A 178 -2.90 11.15 0.65
CA LYS A 178 -3.80 12.20 0.13
C LYS A 178 -3.06 13.54 0.11
N ALA A 179 -3.34 14.35 -0.91
CA ALA A 179 -2.85 15.74 -0.93
C ALA A 179 -3.33 16.54 0.29
N THR A 180 -4.57 16.28 0.74
CA THR A 180 -5.15 16.93 1.93
C THR A 180 -4.50 16.50 3.24
N ALA A 181 -3.68 15.43 3.25
CA ALA A 181 -2.92 15.03 4.42
C ALA A 181 -1.51 15.65 4.48
N VAL A 182 -1.09 16.34 3.41
CA VAL A 182 0.18 17.06 3.36
C VAL A 182 -0.09 18.52 3.68
N ARG A 183 0.42 18.97 4.82
CA ARG A 183 0.39 20.38 5.19
C ARG A 183 1.62 21.09 4.63
N VAL A 184 1.42 22.28 4.11
CA VAL A 184 2.49 23.10 3.54
C VAL A 184 2.73 24.31 4.41
N GLU A 185 3.92 24.38 4.96
CA GLU A 185 4.37 25.47 5.83
C GLU A 185 5.47 26.27 5.11
N ARG A 186 5.63 27.55 5.45
CA ARG A 186 6.76 28.33 4.95
C ARG A 186 8.03 27.84 5.64
N ALA A 187 9.07 27.53 4.87
CA ALA A 187 10.33 27.11 5.47
C ALA A 187 11.03 28.31 6.15
N GLY A 188 11.39 28.14 7.42
CA GLY A 188 12.27 29.06 8.14
C GLY A 188 13.73 28.93 7.69
N LYS A 189 14.63 29.67 8.35
CA LYS A 189 16.09 29.48 8.15
C LYS A 189 16.54 28.12 8.64
N ASP A 190 16.03 27.69 9.79
CA ASP A 190 16.36 26.43 10.44
C ASP A 190 15.22 25.43 10.29
N LEU A 191 15.57 24.15 10.17
CA LEU A 191 14.59 23.07 10.16
C LEU A 191 14.08 22.83 11.60
N PRO A 192 12.77 22.76 11.83
CA PRO A 192 12.24 22.40 13.15
C PRO A 192 12.80 21.05 13.61
N PRO A 193 12.90 20.81 14.92
CA PRO A 193 13.38 19.53 15.43
C PRO A 193 12.52 18.37 14.92
N ALA A 194 13.15 17.21 14.72
CA ALA A 194 12.46 16.00 14.32
C ALA A 194 11.43 15.60 15.39
N VAL A 195 10.18 15.40 14.98
CA VAL A 195 9.11 14.92 15.85
C VAL A 195 8.79 13.48 15.43
N PRO A 196 8.81 12.51 16.36
CA PRO A 196 8.49 11.13 16.04
C PRO A 196 7.12 10.99 15.38
N GLY A 197 7.09 10.35 14.22
CA GLY A 197 5.86 10.12 13.46
C GLY A 197 5.45 11.25 12.53
N THR A 198 6.21 12.34 12.47
CA THR A 198 5.98 13.42 11.50
C THR A 198 7.17 13.51 10.55
N CYS A 199 6.91 13.35 9.26
CA CYS A 199 7.91 13.55 8.22
C CYS A 199 7.89 15.02 7.78
N ARG A 200 9.06 15.66 7.79
CA ARG A 200 9.26 17.05 7.40
C ARG A 200 10.21 17.10 6.22
N LEU A 201 9.68 17.57 5.09
CA LEU A 201 10.33 17.47 3.80
C LEU A 201 10.56 18.87 3.23
N PRO A 202 11.81 19.38 3.26
CA PRO A 202 12.15 20.63 2.60
C PRO A 202 11.85 20.53 1.11
N ALA A 203 11.24 21.57 0.56
CA ALA A 203 10.85 21.61 -0.84
C ALA A 203 10.80 23.04 -1.38
N ARG A 204 10.65 23.16 -2.70
CA ARG A 204 10.38 24.43 -3.37
C ARG A 204 9.00 24.40 -4.01
N ALA A 205 8.17 25.39 -3.71
CA ALA A 205 6.88 25.54 -4.37
C ALA A 205 7.08 25.79 -5.87
N VAL A 206 6.50 24.95 -6.71
CA VAL A 206 6.51 25.08 -8.18
C VAL A 206 5.26 25.81 -8.66
N ARG A 207 4.11 25.47 -8.07
CA ARG A 207 2.81 26.06 -8.39
C ARG A 207 1.98 26.26 -7.14
N VAL A 208 1.28 27.39 -7.06
CA VAL A 208 0.35 27.70 -5.98
C VAL A 208 -0.98 28.12 -6.58
N VAL A 209 -2.06 27.44 -6.18
CA VAL A 209 -3.44 27.77 -6.57
C VAL A 209 -4.18 28.20 -5.30
N ARG A 210 -4.70 29.42 -5.31
CA ARG A 210 -5.42 29.96 -4.17
C ARG A 210 -6.80 29.32 -4.05
N GLY A 211 -7.25 29.12 -2.81
CA GLY A 211 -8.57 28.56 -2.52
C GLY A 211 -9.11 29.06 -1.18
N GLU A 212 -10.44 29.08 -1.06
CA GLU A 212 -11.13 29.56 0.15
C GLU A 212 -10.78 28.74 1.40
N SER A 213 -10.62 27.41 1.23
CA SER A 213 -10.29 26.49 2.32
C SER A 213 -8.79 26.28 2.53
N GLY A 214 -7.95 26.84 1.66
CA GLY A 214 -6.50 26.70 1.69
C GLY A 214 -5.89 26.78 0.30
N ASP A 215 -4.61 27.13 0.26
CA ASP A 215 -3.87 27.22 -1.00
C ASP A 215 -3.30 25.84 -1.36
N GLU A 216 -3.66 25.32 -2.54
CA GLU A 216 -3.05 24.11 -3.06
C GLU A 216 -1.64 24.45 -3.57
N VAL A 217 -0.64 23.74 -3.05
CA VAL A 217 0.76 23.92 -3.41
C VAL A 217 1.30 22.64 -4.02
N SER A 218 1.74 22.72 -5.27
CA SER A 218 2.61 21.71 -5.88
C SER A 218 4.05 22.10 -5.60
N ALA A 219 4.81 21.22 -4.96
CA ALA A 219 6.18 21.47 -4.55
C ALA A 219 7.11 20.34 -5.00
N GLU A 220 8.33 20.73 -5.34
CA GLU A 220 9.41 19.84 -5.75
C GLU A 220 10.34 19.61 -4.57
N LEU A 221 10.54 18.32 -4.24
CA LEU A 221 11.54 17.85 -3.30
C LEU A 221 12.87 17.60 -4.00
N ASP A 222 13.92 17.45 -3.21
CA ASP A 222 15.20 16.93 -3.70
C ASP A 222 14.99 15.57 -4.38
N GLY A 223 15.71 15.32 -5.49
CA GLY A 223 15.54 14.10 -6.27
C GLY A 223 14.37 14.14 -7.29
N GLY A 224 13.79 15.31 -7.54
CA GLY A 224 12.79 15.54 -8.61
C GLY A 224 11.39 15.03 -8.29
N ILE A 225 11.15 14.57 -7.05
CA ILE A 225 9.84 14.14 -6.60
C ILE A 225 8.92 15.34 -6.48
N GLN A 226 7.72 15.23 -7.05
CA GLN A 226 6.67 16.22 -6.90
C GLN A 226 5.66 15.77 -5.84
N MET A 227 5.29 16.68 -4.95
CA MET A 227 4.27 16.45 -3.92
C MET A 227 3.30 17.62 -3.91
N VAL A 228 2.02 17.30 -3.69
CA VAL A 228 0.94 18.27 -3.57
C VAL A 228 0.44 18.29 -2.13
N GLY A 229 0.28 19.48 -1.57
CA GLY A 229 -0.29 19.69 -0.26
C GLY A 229 -1.10 20.98 -0.20
N PHE A 230 -1.56 21.30 1.00
CA PHE A 230 -2.34 22.52 1.26
C PHE A 230 -1.66 23.38 2.33
N ALA A 231 -1.53 24.67 2.03
CA ALA A 231 -1.20 25.69 3.02
C ALA A 231 -2.49 26.34 3.55
N ALA A 232 -2.39 27.06 4.66
CA ALA A 232 -3.49 27.89 5.15
C ALA A 232 -3.95 28.90 4.08
N PRO A 233 -5.22 29.33 4.10
CA PRO A 233 -5.69 30.44 3.26
C PRO A 233 -4.78 31.66 3.42
N ASP A 234 -4.58 32.40 2.33
CA ASP A 234 -3.74 33.60 2.30
C ASP A 234 -2.30 33.38 2.78
N SER A 235 -1.73 32.19 2.53
CA SER A 235 -0.37 31.81 2.96
C SER A 235 0.76 32.74 2.46
N GLY A 236 0.45 33.60 1.47
CA GLY A 236 1.43 34.43 0.77
C GLY A 236 2.50 33.63 0.03
N LEU A 237 2.32 32.30 -0.13
CA LEU A 237 3.23 31.46 -0.90
C LEU A 237 3.08 31.72 -2.40
N ARG A 238 4.18 31.59 -3.14
CA ARG A 238 4.22 31.74 -4.60
C ARG A 238 5.19 30.72 -5.17
N ALA A 239 5.17 30.52 -6.48
CA ALA A 239 6.22 29.76 -7.15
C ALA A 239 7.61 30.28 -6.74
N GLY A 240 8.54 29.37 -6.48
CA GLY A 240 9.86 29.64 -5.95
C GLY A 240 9.96 29.79 -4.43
N SER A 241 8.84 29.88 -3.68
CA SER A 241 8.87 29.86 -2.21
C SER A 241 9.58 28.62 -1.67
N ARG A 242 10.46 28.79 -0.68
CA ARG A 242 10.94 27.68 0.14
C ARG A 242 9.83 27.26 1.10
N VAL A 243 9.47 25.98 1.06
CA VAL A 243 8.38 25.42 1.86
C VAL A 243 8.85 24.17 2.59
N LEU A 244 8.10 23.82 3.62
CA LEU A 244 8.25 22.58 4.36
C LEU A 244 6.95 21.79 4.21
N LEU A 245 7.04 20.61 3.61
CA LEU A 245 5.91 19.69 3.49
C LEU A 245 5.90 18.81 4.73
N VAL A 246 4.77 18.78 5.42
CA VAL A 246 4.60 18.06 6.68
C VAL A 246 3.54 16.99 6.50
N VAL A 247 3.91 15.74 6.76
CA VAL A 247 3.01 14.58 6.65
C VAL A 247 3.20 13.67 7.86
N GLU A 248 2.09 13.28 8.49
CA GLU A 248 2.11 12.31 9.58
C GLU A 248 2.27 10.89 9.01
N ASP A 249 2.98 10.02 9.73
CA ASP A 249 3.29 8.66 9.31
C ASP A 249 2.03 7.79 9.14
N ASN A 250 0.93 8.12 9.82
CA ASN A 250 -0.36 7.45 9.68
C ASN A 250 -1.12 7.84 8.39
N ALA A 251 -0.70 8.91 7.71
CA ALA A 251 -1.30 9.35 6.45
C ALA A 251 -0.63 8.72 5.22
N VAL A 252 0.48 8.01 5.43
CA VAL A 252 1.23 7.32 4.39
C VAL A 252 0.77 5.87 4.29
N VAL A 253 0.34 5.48 3.11
CA VAL A 253 -0.04 4.13 2.74
C VAL A 253 1.07 3.51 1.89
N ILE A 254 1.31 2.21 2.06
CA ILE A 254 2.27 1.45 1.26
C ILE A 254 1.48 0.55 0.30
N ALA A 255 1.80 0.64 -0.99
CA ALA A 255 1.39 -0.32 -1.99
C ALA A 255 2.61 -1.04 -2.53
N LEU A 256 2.44 -2.30 -2.94
CA LEU A 256 3.48 -3.03 -3.64
C LEU A 256 3.67 -2.40 -5.02
N ALA A 257 4.90 -1.99 -5.32
CA ALA A 257 5.27 -1.56 -6.66
C ALA A 257 5.39 -2.83 -7.50
N GLN A 258 4.65 -2.91 -8.61
CA GLN A 258 4.85 -4.00 -9.56
C GLN A 258 6.29 -3.88 -10.10
N GLY A 259 7.06 -4.96 -9.99
CA GLY A 259 8.38 -5.12 -10.62
C GLY A 259 8.24 -5.43 -12.10
#